data_AF-A0A928HS95-F1
#
_entry.id   AF-A0A928HS95-F1
#
_cell.length_a   1.000
_cell.length_b   1.000
_cell.length_c   1.000
_cell.angle_alpha   90.00
_cell.angle_beta   90.00
_cell.angle_gamma   90.00
#
_symmetry.space_group_name_H-M   'P 1'
#
loop_
_entity.id
_entity.type
_entity.pdbx_description
1 polymer ?
#
loop_
_entity_poly.entity_id
_entity_poly.type
_entity_poly.pdbx_seq_one_letter_code
_entity_poly.pdbx_strand_id
1 'polypeptide(L)'
;MKKIISILLGLVVFCGAHAADSSTPATPRVSIFSTSTDWQAVTGLRLNEYNGTFISDKKLVGRGLVLYYLDGFPCYGLGYGVRVWVGPDYNHEHLHIACVATPTEIKFAYRNAVRDADQATTTGILTCPVDADGRELTIDLSDCTVGPDWDEYK
;
A
#
# COMPACT_ATOMS: atom_id res chain seq x y z
N MET A 1 -83.87 27.96 5.73
CA MET A 1 -84.58 27.00 6.61
C MET A 1 -83.57 26.02 7.18
N LYS A 2 -83.61 25.78 8.50
CA LYS A 2 -82.90 24.75 9.30
C LYS A 2 -81.35 24.86 9.37
N LYS A 3 -80.66 24.65 10.50
CA LYS A 3 -80.92 24.55 11.95
C LYS A 3 -79.52 24.59 12.62
N ILE A 4 -79.32 25.45 13.64
CA ILE A 4 -78.77 25.19 14.99
C ILE A 4 -77.56 24.20 15.09
N ILE A 5 -76.32 24.69 15.33
CA ILE A 5 -75.53 24.75 16.59
C ILE A 5 -75.25 23.40 17.29
N SER A 6 -73.95 23.07 17.47
CA SER A 6 -73.24 22.60 18.70
C SER A 6 -71.91 21.92 18.30
N ILE A 7 -70.74 22.56 18.42
CA ILE A 7 -69.80 22.59 19.58
C ILE A 7 -69.39 21.19 20.07
N LEU A 8 -68.12 20.81 19.85
CA LEU A 8 -67.10 20.49 20.88
C LEU A 8 -65.82 20.02 20.14
N LEU A 9 -64.73 20.79 20.18
CA LEU A 9 -63.68 20.73 21.21
C LEU A 9 -62.86 19.43 21.12
N GLY A 10 -61.71 19.51 20.43
CA GLY A 10 -60.72 18.44 20.35
C GLY A 10 -59.33 19.04 20.19
N LEU A 11 -58.77 19.46 21.32
CA LEU A 11 -57.40 19.90 21.60
C LEU A 11 -56.39 19.87 20.44
N VAL A 12 -55.94 21.08 20.06
CA VAL A 12 -54.61 21.34 19.53
C VAL A 12 -53.60 20.98 20.62
N VAL A 13 -53.03 19.77 20.56
CA VAL A 13 -51.81 19.45 21.29
C VAL A 13 -50.64 19.78 20.39
N PHE A 14 -50.07 20.96 20.64
CA PHE A 14 -48.69 21.29 20.34
C PHE A 14 -47.78 20.26 21.06
N CYS A 15 -47.47 19.15 20.41
CA CYS A 15 -46.31 18.33 20.75
C CYS A 15 -45.17 18.74 19.82
N GLY A 16 -44.51 19.83 20.18
CA GLY A 16 -43.11 20.02 19.80
C GLY A 16 -42.30 18.91 20.47
N ALA A 17 -42.05 17.82 19.76
CA ALA A 17 -40.99 16.88 20.12
C ALA A 17 -39.68 17.40 19.50
N HIS A 18 -39.09 18.40 20.15
CA HIS A 18 -37.64 18.57 20.09
C HIS A 18 -37.05 17.55 21.07
N ALA A 19 -36.74 16.37 20.56
CA ALA A 19 -35.87 15.43 21.25
C ALA A 19 -34.85 14.95 20.22
N ALA A 20 -33.64 15.42 20.45
CA ALA A 20 -32.40 15.14 19.75
C ALA A 20 -32.27 13.67 19.32
N ASP A 21 -32.42 13.40 18.04
CA ASP A 21 -31.46 12.50 17.41
C ASP A 21 -30.22 13.33 17.13
N SER A 22 -29.43 13.55 18.18
CA SER A 22 -27.99 13.72 18.02
C SER A 22 -27.48 12.41 17.44
N SER A 23 -27.67 12.23 16.13
CA SER A 23 -26.78 11.40 15.33
C SER A 23 -25.44 12.09 15.36
N THR A 24 -24.77 12.00 16.51
CA THR A 24 -23.32 12.04 16.57
C THR A 24 -22.91 11.12 15.44
N PRO A 25 -22.30 11.62 14.35
CA PRO A 25 -21.98 10.79 13.22
C PRO A 25 -21.24 9.61 13.80
N ALA A 26 -21.79 8.40 13.65
CA ALA A 26 -21.21 7.21 14.26
C ALA A 26 -19.75 7.22 13.82
N THR A 27 -18.85 7.53 14.75
CA THR A 27 -17.46 7.73 14.40
C THR A 27 -17.04 6.38 13.87
N PRO A 28 -16.69 6.25 12.58
CA PRO A 28 -16.41 4.94 12.02
C PRO A 28 -15.32 4.34 12.89
N ARG A 29 -15.64 3.23 13.57
CA ARG A 29 -14.63 2.46 14.30
C ARG A 29 -13.80 1.80 13.21
N VAL A 30 -12.86 2.54 12.66
CA VAL A 30 -11.96 2.03 11.65
C VAL A 30 -11.03 1.08 12.38
N SER A 31 -11.22 -0.21 12.11
CA SER A 31 -10.33 -1.22 12.63
C SER A 31 -9.02 -1.10 11.87
N ILE A 32 -7.91 -0.86 12.57
CA ILE A 32 -6.58 -0.89 11.95
C ILE A 32 -6.16 -2.37 11.78
N PHE A 33 -6.98 -3.16 11.10
CA PHE A 33 -6.60 -4.50 10.66
C PHE A 33 -6.07 -4.40 9.23
N SER A 34 -4.88 -3.82 9.10
CA SER A 34 -3.87 -4.17 8.09
C SER A 34 -4.29 -4.24 6.61
N THR A 35 -5.27 -3.46 6.14
CA THR A 35 -5.51 -3.27 4.71
C THR A 35 -5.22 -1.82 4.29
N SER A 36 -4.79 -1.65 3.04
CA SER A 36 -4.52 -0.33 2.45
C SER A 36 -5.73 0.60 2.52
N THR A 37 -6.96 0.05 2.46
CA THR A 37 -8.22 0.80 2.51
C THR A 37 -8.55 1.33 3.90
N ASP A 38 -8.41 0.51 4.96
CA ASP A 38 -8.65 0.95 6.33
C ASP A 38 -7.68 2.06 6.74
N TRP A 39 -6.44 1.97 6.25
CA TRP A 39 -5.43 2.98 6.51
C TRP A 39 -5.77 4.34 5.88
N GLN A 40 -6.19 4.38 4.61
CA GLN A 40 -6.57 5.64 3.95
C GLN A 40 -7.77 6.31 4.65
N ALA A 41 -8.71 5.51 5.16
CA ALA A 41 -9.87 6.01 5.89
C ALA A 41 -9.49 6.66 7.24
N VAL A 42 -8.46 6.15 7.93
CA VAL A 42 -7.96 6.74 9.18
C VAL A 42 -7.14 8.02 8.92
N THR A 43 -6.27 8.00 7.93
CA THR A 43 -5.28 9.08 7.75
C THR A 43 -5.74 10.18 6.80
N GLY A 44 -6.74 9.92 5.95
CA GLY A 44 -7.16 10.82 4.88
C GLY A 44 -6.14 10.91 3.72
N LEU A 45 -5.01 10.22 3.83
CA LEU A 45 -3.98 10.17 2.79
C LEU A 45 -4.34 9.08 1.79
N ARG A 46 -4.17 9.37 0.49
CA ARG A 46 -4.42 8.40 -0.58
C ARG A 46 -3.12 7.72 -0.97
N LEU A 47 -3.19 6.40 -1.08
CA LEU A 47 -2.14 5.60 -1.71
C LEU A 47 -2.35 5.63 -3.21
N ASN A 48 -1.25 5.64 -3.93
CA ASN A 48 -1.22 5.51 -5.37
C ASN A 48 -0.39 4.30 -5.72
N GLU A 49 -0.81 3.57 -6.74
CA GLU A 49 -0.07 2.43 -7.25
C GLU A 49 1.08 2.92 -8.13
N TYR A 50 2.20 2.23 -8.01
CA TYR A 50 3.42 2.45 -8.78
C TYR A 50 3.91 1.12 -9.33
N ASN A 51 4.36 1.16 -10.59
CA ASN A 51 4.97 0.02 -11.26
C ASN A 51 6.47 0.27 -11.38
N GLY A 52 7.29 -0.67 -10.90
CA GLY A 52 8.74 -0.60 -11.02
C GLY A 52 9.28 -1.51 -12.10
N THR A 53 10.24 -0.98 -12.84
CA THR A 53 11.08 -1.68 -13.82
C THR A 53 12.53 -1.64 -13.38
N PHE A 54 13.33 -2.57 -13.89
CA PHE A 54 14.72 -2.73 -13.45
C PHE A 54 15.69 -2.60 -14.63
N ILE A 55 16.71 -1.77 -14.45
CA ILE A 55 17.91 -1.81 -15.30
C ILE A 55 18.89 -2.77 -14.63
N SER A 56 19.21 -3.85 -15.33
CA SER A 56 20.02 -4.95 -14.78
C SER A 56 21.50 -4.61 -14.71
N ASP A 57 22.13 -4.90 -13.57
CA ASP A 57 23.60 -4.88 -13.42
C ASP A 57 24.15 -6.31 -13.42
N LYS A 58 25.08 -6.62 -14.34
CA LYS A 58 25.65 -7.96 -14.48
C LYS A 58 26.45 -8.40 -13.25
N LYS A 59 27.06 -7.46 -12.50
CA LYS A 59 27.86 -7.79 -11.32
C LYS A 59 26.97 -8.26 -10.18
N LEU A 60 25.85 -7.56 -9.97
CA LEU A 60 24.88 -7.91 -8.94
C LEU A 60 24.00 -9.11 -9.32
N VAL A 61 23.55 -9.18 -10.58
CA VAL A 61 22.59 -10.21 -11.01
C VAL A 61 23.23 -11.59 -11.15
N GLY A 62 24.44 -11.68 -11.70
CA GLY A 62 25.11 -12.96 -11.91
C GLY A 62 24.27 -13.95 -12.74
N ARG A 63 23.69 -14.97 -12.11
CA ARG A 63 22.80 -15.98 -12.75
C ARG A 63 21.30 -15.69 -12.52
N GLY A 64 20.98 -14.66 -11.75
CA GLY A 64 19.65 -14.28 -11.33
C GLY A 64 19.66 -13.67 -9.93
N LEU A 65 18.77 -12.71 -9.72
CA LEU A 65 18.62 -11.97 -8.48
C LEU A 65 17.14 -12.01 -8.08
N VAL A 66 16.85 -12.51 -6.88
CA VAL A 66 15.50 -12.46 -6.30
C VAL A 66 15.48 -11.33 -5.28
N LEU A 67 14.55 -10.40 -5.47
CA LEU A 67 14.32 -9.25 -4.64
C LEU A 67 12.99 -9.41 -3.90
N TYR A 68 12.99 -9.13 -2.61
CA TYR A 68 11.81 -9.07 -1.77
C TYR A 68 11.68 -7.64 -1.27
N TYR A 69 10.66 -6.92 -1.74
CA TYR A 69 10.39 -5.57 -1.31
C TYR A 69 10.19 -5.53 0.21
N LEU A 70 10.89 -4.60 0.87
CA LEU A 70 10.73 -4.35 2.29
C LEU A 70 9.77 -3.19 2.47
N ASP A 71 8.54 -3.52 2.85
CA ASP A 71 7.51 -2.54 3.21
C ASP A 71 8.04 -1.53 4.23
N GLY A 72 7.70 -0.27 4.02
CA GLY A 72 8.14 0.81 4.88
C GLY A 72 7.35 2.07 4.61
N PHE A 73 6.76 2.65 5.65
CA PHE A 73 5.97 3.87 5.51
C PHE A 73 6.77 4.96 4.76
N PRO A 74 6.22 5.57 3.70
CA PRO A 74 4.80 5.57 3.31
C PRO A 74 4.39 4.61 2.18
N CYS A 75 5.14 3.52 1.97
CA CYS A 75 4.96 2.57 0.89
C CYS A 75 4.70 1.13 1.39
N TYR A 76 3.94 0.37 0.62
CA TYR A 76 3.55 -1.01 0.91
C TYR A 76 3.53 -1.85 -0.36
N GLY A 77 3.82 -3.13 -0.23
CA GLY A 77 3.81 -4.07 -1.34
C GLY A 77 2.41 -4.48 -1.78
N LEU A 78 2.21 -4.71 -3.09
CA LEU A 78 0.96 -5.20 -3.67
C LEU A 78 1.10 -6.61 -4.26
N GLY A 79 0.55 -7.60 -3.56
CA GLY A 79 0.36 -8.97 -4.09
C GLY A 79 1.67 -9.66 -4.51
N TYR A 80 1.64 -10.39 -5.63
CA TYR A 80 2.79 -11.15 -6.14
C TYR A 80 3.93 -10.26 -6.67
N GLY A 81 3.66 -8.98 -6.97
CA GLY A 81 4.65 -8.04 -7.52
C GLY A 81 5.66 -7.50 -6.51
N VAL A 82 5.64 -7.97 -5.27
CA VAL A 82 6.57 -7.55 -4.19
C VAL A 82 7.80 -8.44 -4.12
N ARG A 83 7.69 -9.65 -4.66
CA ARG A 83 8.82 -10.54 -4.93
C ARG A 83 9.10 -10.45 -6.42
N VAL A 84 10.29 -10.00 -6.77
CA VAL A 84 10.68 -9.78 -8.16
C VAL A 84 11.93 -10.60 -8.47
N TRP A 85 11.91 -11.35 -9.55
CA TRP A 85 13.12 -11.90 -10.13
C TRP A 85 13.68 -11.04 -11.27
N VAL A 86 14.99 -10.80 -11.23
CA VAL A 86 15.77 -10.12 -12.27
C VAL A 86 16.80 -11.11 -12.84
N GLY A 87 16.73 -11.37 -14.13
CA GLY A 87 17.58 -12.29 -14.86
C GLY A 87 18.78 -11.62 -15.55
N PRO A 88 19.77 -12.42 -15.98
CA PRO A 88 21.02 -11.92 -16.59
C PRO A 88 20.85 -11.28 -17.98
N ASP A 89 19.76 -11.60 -18.69
CA ASP A 89 19.50 -11.16 -20.07
C ASP A 89 18.43 -10.06 -20.16
N TYR A 90 18.41 -9.14 -19.19
CA TYR A 90 17.41 -8.05 -19.08
C TYR A 90 15.95 -8.50 -18.91
N ASN A 91 15.71 -9.80 -18.75
CA ASN A 91 14.40 -10.34 -18.41
C ASN A 91 14.13 -10.12 -16.92
N HIS A 92 13.09 -9.36 -16.58
CA HIS A 92 12.74 -9.07 -15.21
C HIS A 92 11.22 -9.07 -15.02
N GLU A 93 10.81 -9.36 -13.80
CA GLU A 93 9.43 -9.13 -13.35
C GLU A 93 9.25 -7.65 -12.96
N HIS A 94 8.00 -7.21 -12.85
CA HIS A 94 7.68 -5.86 -12.42
C HIS A 94 7.47 -5.80 -10.91
N LEU A 95 7.94 -4.71 -10.31
CA LEU A 95 7.61 -4.36 -8.93
C LEU A 95 6.23 -3.70 -8.91
N HIS A 96 5.36 -4.11 -7.98
CA HIS A 96 4.07 -3.44 -7.76
C HIS A 96 3.95 -3.02 -6.30
N ILE A 97 3.87 -1.71 -6.07
CA ILE A 97 3.77 -1.12 -4.73
C ILE A 97 2.71 -0.02 -4.71
N ALA A 98 2.23 0.30 -3.52
CA ALA A 98 1.37 1.44 -3.25
C ALA A 98 2.07 2.40 -2.29
N CYS A 99 2.17 3.67 -2.66
CA CYS A 99 2.79 4.71 -1.82
C CYS A 99 1.91 5.95 -1.70
N VAL A 100 2.00 6.65 -0.57
CA VAL A 100 1.35 7.96 -0.39
C VAL A 100 1.95 9.01 -1.34
N ALA A 101 3.26 8.95 -1.53
CA ALA A 101 4.02 9.82 -2.42
C ALA A 101 5.05 9.00 -3.20
N THR A 102 5.56 9.55 -4.29
CA THR A 102 6.55 8.87 -5.12
C THR A 102 7.81 8.58 -4.30
N PRO A 103 8.24 7.31 -4.20
CA PRO A 103 9.45 6.98 -3.46
C PRO A 103 10.68 7.48 -4.20
N THR A 104 11.67 7.96 -3.44
CA THR A 104 13.01 8.29 -3.97
C THR A 104 14.01 7.15 -3.74
N GLU A 105 13.65 6.19 -2.88
CA GLU A 105 14.48 5.05 -2.50
C GLU A 105 13.56 3.87 -2.17
N ILE A 106 13.99 2.66 -2.54
CA ILE A 106 13.35 1.40 -2.18
C ILE A 106 14.39 0.44 -1.60
N LYS A 107 13.97 -0.34 -0.60
CA LYS A 107 14.80 -1.37 0.03
C LYS A 107 14.28 -2.75 -0.31
N PHE A 108 15.21 -3.66 -0.58
CA PHE A 108 14.92 -5.06 -0.84
C PHE A 108 15.75 -5.94 0.08
N ALA A 109 15.16 -6.99 0.63
CA ALA A 109 15.94 -8.17 0.97
C ALA A 109 16.27 -8.89 -0.34
N TYR A 110 17.51 -9.34 -0.52
CA TYR A 110 17.93 -9.94 -1.78
C TYR A 110 18.64 -11.27 -1.59
N ARG A 111 18.67 -12.04 -2.68
CA ARG A 111 19.54 -13.22 -2.82
C ARG A 111 19.87 -13.50 -4.28
N ASN A 112 21.05 -14.04 -4.53
CA ASN A 112 21.44 -14.51 -5.87
C ASN A 112 20.89 -15.92 -6.11
N ALA A 113 19.90 -16.03 -6.99
CA ALA A 113 19.22 -17.30 -7.29
C ALA A 113 18.56 -17.29 -8.68
N VAL A 114 18.33 -18.48 -9.23
CA VAL A 114 17.48 -18.65 -10.42
C VAL A 114 16.00 -18.43 -10.07
N ARG A 115 15.17 -18.11 -11.07
CA ARG A 115 13.78 -17.65 -10.94
C ARG A 115 12.92 -18.45 -9.95
N ASP A 116 13.03 -19.76 -10.03
CA ASP A 116 12.21 -20.72 -9.28
C ASP A 116 13.03 -21.54 -8.29
N ALA A 117 14.20 -21.05 -7.87
CA ALA A 117 14.95 -21.68 -6.80
C ALA A 117 14.12 -21.69 -5.50
N ASP A 118 14.23 -22.78 -4.74
CA ASP A 118 13.59 -22.93 -3.43
C ASP A 118 13.79 -21.71 -2.55
N GLN A 119 12.84 -21.44 -1.65
CA GLN A 119 12.94 -20.36 -0.67
C GLN A 119 13.99 -20.68 0.42
N ALA A 120 15.25 -20.61 0.03
CA ALA A 120 16.44 -20.50 0.86
C ALA A 120 16.62 -19.10 1.48
N THR A 121 17.73 -18.98 2.21
CA THR A 121 18.18 -17.86 3.02
C THR A 121 18.48 -16.58 2.24
N THR A 122 18.26 -15.44 2.90
CA THR A 122 18.47 -14.08 2.37
C THR A 122 19.95 -13.71 2.48
N THR A 123 20.51 -13.03 1.48
CA THR A 123 21.90 -12.59 1.49
C THR A 123 22.10 -11.33 2.33
N GLY A 124 21.27 -10.31 2.10
CA GLY A 124 21.34 -9.03 2.80
C GLY A 124 20.26 -8.05 2.33
N ILE A 125 20.50 -6.76 2.52
CA ILE A 125 19.64 -5.67 2.05
C ILE A 125 20.29 -4.94 0.87
N LEU A 126 19.51 -4.70 -0.18
CA LEU A 126 19.80 -3.72 -1.22
C LEU A 126 19.01 -2.45 -0.94
N THR A 127 19.68 -1.31 -1.02
CA THR A 127 19.04 0.00 -0.98
C THR A 127 19.23 0.66 -2.33
N CYS A 128 18.14 0.92 -3.03
CA CYS A 128 18.17 1.35 -4.41
C CYS A 128 17.52 2.73 -4.55
N PRO A 129 18.22 3.72 -5.14
CA PRO A 129 17.58 4.95 -5.55
C PRO A 129 16.53 4.66 -6.63
N VAL A 130 15.53 5.53 -6.71
CA VAL A 130 14.43 5.40 -7.66
C VAL A 130 14.36 6.66 -8.51
N ASP A 131 14.43 6.48 -9.83
CA ASP A 131 13.97 7.49 -10.77
C ASP A 131 12.49 7.26 -11.07
N ALA A 132 11.73 8.32 -11.19
CA ALA A 132 10.28 8.23 -11.33
C ALA A 132 9.74 9.18 -12.39
N ASP A 133 8.97 8.61 -13.32
CA ASP A 133 8.15 9.35 -14.27
C ASP A 133 6.67 9.06 -13.98
N GLY A 134 6.05 9.95 -13.20
CA GLY A 134 4.66 9.80 -12.77
C GLY A 134 4.44 8.61 -11.85
N ARG A 135 3.89 7.51 -12.39
CA ARG A 135 3.61 6.25 -11.66
C ARG A 135 4.54 5.10 -12.04
N GLU A 136 5.40 5.33 -13.01
CA GLU A 136 6.41 4.38 -13.43
C GLU A 136 7.71 4.70 -12.68
N LEU A 137 8.30 3.66 -12.09
CA LEU A 137 9.55 3.72 -11.35
C LEU A 137 10.61 2.96 -12.14
N THR A 138 11.80 3.54 -12.23
CA THR A 138 12.99 2.89 -12.79
C THR A 138 14.01 2.72 -11.68
N ILE A 139 14.44 1.47 -11.49
CA ILE A 139 15.42 1.08 -10.50
C ILE A 139 16.66 0.57 -11.25
N ASP A 140 17.73 1.36 -11.26
CA ASP A 140 19.01 0.92 -11.78
C ASP A 140 19.79 0.15 -10.72
N LEU A 141 19.99 -1.15 -10.97
CA LEU A 141 20.68 -2.01 -10.02
C LEU A 141 22.16 -1.65 -9.83
N SER A 142 22.76 -0.91 -10.78
CA SER A 142 24.15 -0.45 -10.66
C SER A 142 24.31 0.72 -9.68
N ASP A 143 23.22 1.45 -9.41
CA ASP A 143 23.17 2.54 -8.44
C ASP A 143 22.75 2.06 -7.03
N CYS A 144 22.36 0.80 -6.90
CA CYS A 144 21.99 0.24 -5.60
C CYS A 144 23.20 0.06 -4.69
N THR A 145 23.02 0.41 -3.41
CA THR A 145 23.98 0.14 -2.36
C THR A 145 23.71 -1.23 -1.75
N VAL A 146 24.73 -2.09 -1.76
CA VAL A 146 24.71 -3.42 -1.14
C VAL A 146 25.04 -3.29 0.35
N GLY A 147 24.11 -3.71 1.21
CA GLY A 147 24.32 -3.81 2.65
C GLY A 147 25.21 -5.00 3.03
N PRO A 148 25.57 -5.13 4.31
CA PRO A 148 26.39 -6.26 4.77
C PRO A 148 25.63 -7.59 4.61
N ASP A 149 26.40 -8.65 4.35
CA ASP A 149 25.90 -10.01 4.37
C ASP A 149 25.43 -10.41 5.77
N TRP A 150 24.35 -11.20 5.83
CA TRP A 150 23.76 -11.68 7.06
C TRP A 150 24.08 -13.15 7.31
N ASP A 151 25.32 -13.43 7.69
CA ASP A 151 25.81 -14.81 7.87
C ASP A 151 24.99 -15.64 8.86
N GLU A 152 24.38 -15.02 9.87
CA GLU A 152 23.55 -15.70 10.88
C GLU A 152 22.19 -16.20 10.34
N TYR A 153 21.78 -15.70 9.16
CA TYR A 153 20.57 -16.12 8.48
C TYR A 153 20.87 -16.92 7.22
N LYS A 154 22.09 -17.47 7.03
CA LYS A 154 22.50 -18.31 5.88
C LYS A 154 22.21 -19.80 6.09
#